data_AF-A0A2D6EXK7-F1
#
_entry.id   AF-A0A2D6EXK7-F1
#
_cell.length_a   1.000
_cell.length_b   1.000
_cell.length_c   1.000
_cell.angle_alpha   90.00
_cell.angle_beta   90.00
_cell.angle_gamma   90.00
#
_symmetry.space_group_name_H-M   'P 1'
#
loop_
_entity.id
_entity.type
_entity.pdbx_description
1 polymer ?
#
loop_
_entity_poly.entity_id
_entity_poly.type
_entity_poly.pdbx_seq_one_letter_code
_entity_poly.pdbx_strand_id
1 'polypeptide(L)'
;MEAMIKTDAYQEGYIISKTKGTKSSFALYQKKDLIRFGASTEWDGWWSVGNPVGILDGQWHHVKGVFDGYEMRLYFDGALIGSNRVSGPMRVLDAPIIIGNSEKHQKPWKGEIDNVRIFNPGRF
;
A
#
# COMPACT_ATOMS: atom_id res chain seq x y z
N MET A 1 0.11 -3.92 6.66
CA MET A 1 -0.46 -2.59 6.91
C MET A 1 -1.89 -2.56 6.42
N GLU A 2 -2.72 -1.73 7.02
CA GLU A 2 -4.13 -1.59 6.66
C GLU A 2 -4.67 -0.19 6.96
N ALA A 3 -5.77 0.18 6.29
CA ALA A 3 -6.51 1.41 6.51
C ALA A 3 -7.97 1.24 6.06
N MET A 4 -8.86 2.07 6.63
CA MET A 4 -10.14 2.39 6.02
C MET A 4 -9.94 3.60 5.10
N ILE A 5 -10.54 3.55 3.91
CA ILE A 5 -10.46 4.63 2.92
C ILE A 5 -11.82 4.89 2.28
N LYS A 6 -12.04 6.12 1.85
CA LYS A 6 -13.23 6.52 1.08
C LYS A 6 -12.85 7.51 -0.01
N THR A 7 -13.29 7.28 -1.24
CA THR A 7 -13.02 8.15 -2.38
C THR A 7 -14.03 7.90 -3.51
N ASP A 8 -14.25 8.90 -4.35
CA ASP A 8 -14.90 8.83 -5.66
C ASP A 8 -13.96 9.27 -6.79
N ALA A 9 -12.74 9.69 -6.45
CA ALA A 9 -11.79 10.28 -7.38
C ALA A 9 -11.01 9.22 -8.16
N TYR A 10 -11.00 9.35 -9.48
CA TYR A 10 -10.04 8.66 -10.35
C TYR A 10 -8.66 9.34 -10.23
N GLN A 11 -7.70 8.69 -9.54
CA GLN A 11 -6.47 9.36 -9.13
C GLN A 11 -5.24 8.43 -9.12
N GLU A 12 -4.05 9.03 -9.01
CA GLU A 12 -2.90 8.36 -8.40
C GLU A 12 -2.64 9.05 -7.07
N GLY A 13 -2.84 8.32 -5.97
CA GLY A 13 -2.80 8.87 -4.62
C GLY A 13 -2.31 7.81 -3.63
N TYR A 14 -1.45 8.22 -2.69
CA TYR A 14 -0.82 7.30 -1.73
C TYR A 14 -1.56 7.36 -0.39
N ILE A 15 -2.00 6.20 0.08
CA ILE A 15 -2.75 6.05 1.34
C ILE A 15 -1.76 5.90 2.49
N ILE A 16 -0.81 4.97 2.36
CA ILE A 16 0.32 4.76 3.28
C ILE A 16 1.55 4.55 2.43
N SER A 17 2.66 5.24 2.73
CA SER A 17 3.92 5.02 2.02
C SER A 17 5.13 5.15 2.92
N LYS A 18 6.22 4.47 2.55
CA LYS A 18 7.54 4.67 3.12
C LYS A 18 8.56 4.75 1.99
N THR A 19 8.95 5.97 1.63
CA THR A 19 9.84 6.28 0.50
C THR A 19 10.94 7.26 0.92
N LYS A 20 12.08 7.22 0.24
CA LYS A 20 13.17 8.19 0.40
C LYS A 20 13.89 8.39 -0.93
N GLY A 21 13.82 9.60 -1.50
CA GLY A 21 14.41 9.89 -2.81
C GLY A 21 13.88 8.94 -3.88
N THR A 22 14.75 8.14 -4.50
CA THR A 22 14.33 7.19 -5.55
C THR A 22 13.89 5.83 -5.02
N LYS A 23 14.08 5.54 -3.73
CA LYS A 23 13.81 4.23 -3.12
C LYS A 23 12.46 4.19 -2.40
N SER A 24 11.91 3.00 -2.33
CA SER A 24 10.66 2.70 -1.61
C SER A 24 10.85 1.43 -0.79
N SER A 25 10.29 1.39 0.42
CA SER A 25 10.13 0.16 1.20
C SER A 25 8.80 -0.48 0.84
N PHE A 26 7.71 0.28 0.97
CA PHE A 26 6.36 -0.18 0.70
C PHE A 26 5.40 0.98 0.43
N ALA A 27 4.24 0.67 -0.15
CA ALA A 27 3.10 1.56 -0.22
C ALA A 27 1.77 0.83 -0.39
N LEU A 28 0.71 1.36 0.21
CA LEU A 28 -0.67 1.21 -0.23
C LEU A 28 -1.08 2.48 -0.99
N TYR A 29 -1.56 2.32 -2.21
CA TYR A 29 -1.87 3.43 -3.09
C TYR A 29 -2.94 3.06 -4.11
N GLN A 30 -3.63 4.08 -4.62
CA GLN A 30 -4.50 3.96 -5.77
C GLN A 30 -3.76 4.41 -7.02
N LYS A 31 -4.04 3.75 -8.13
CA LYS A 31 -3.70 4.23 -9.46
C LYS A 31 -4.89 3.99 -10.36
N LYS A 32 -5.52 5.05 -10.86
CA LYS A 32 -6.79 4.97 -11.59
C LYS A 32 -7.87 4.38 -10.68
N ASP A 33 -8.54 3.31 -11.09
CA ASP A 33 -9.52 2.55 -10.31
C ASP A 33 -8.92 1.32 -9.60
N LEU A 34 -7.60 1.12 -9.70
CA LEU A 34 -6.90 0.01 -9.07
C LEU A 34 -6.45 0.39 -7.66
N ILE A 35 -6.71 -0.50 -6.70
CA ILE A 35 -5.98 -0.51 -5.43
C ILE A 35 -4.71 -1.34 -5.60
N ARG A 36 -3.60 -0.83 -5.07
CA ARG A 36 -2.29 -1.45 -5.19
C ARG A 36 -1.58 -1.53 -3.84
N PHE A 37 -0.91 -2.66 -3.65
CA PHE A 37 0.10 -2.84 -2.62
C PHE A 37 1.44 -3.08 -3.31
N GLY A 38 2.45 -2.31 -2.93
CA GLY A 38 3.80 -2.51 -3.40
C GLY A 38 4.80 -2.58 -2.27
N ALA A 39 5.87 -3.34 -2.51
CA ALA A 39 6.99 -3.50 -1.61
C ALA A 39 8.27 -3.76 -2.39
N SER A 40 9.40 -3.40 -1.79
CA SER A 40 10.73 -3.82 -2.23
C SER A 40 11.37 -4.73 -1.20
N THR A 41 12.20 -5.64 -1.67
CA THR A 41 13.09 -6.44 -0.82
C THR A 41 14.52 -5.91 -0.91
N GLU A 42 15.41 -6.41 -0.07
CA GLU A 42 16.85 -6.11 -0.23
C GLU A 42 17.46 -6.80 -1.47
N TRP A 43 16.81 -7.86 -1.98
CA TRP A 43 17.30 -8.63 -3.12
C TRP A 43 16.81 -8.06 -4.45
N ASP A 44 15.57 -7.54 -4.47
CA ASP A 44 14.90 -7.11 -5.69
C ASP A 44 14.42 -5.66 -5.64
N GLY A 45 14.01 -5.17 -6.82
CA GLY A 45 13.44 -3.84 -7.01
C GLY A 45 12.03 -3.67 -6.44
N TRP A 46 11.26 -2.78 -7.06
CA TRP A 46 9.88 -2.52 -6.69
C TRP A 46 8.96 -3.58 -7.30
N TRP A 47 8.20 -4.27 -6.45
CA TRP A 47 7.12 -5.15 -6.86
C TRP A 47 5.79 -4.56 -6.42
N SER A 48 4.73 -4.81 -7.19
CA SER A 48 3.38 -4.44 -6.76
C SER A 48 2.33 -5.38 -7.33
N VAL A 49 1.29 -5.58 -6.54
CA VAL A 49 0.06 -6.27 -6.91
C VAL A 49 -1.11 -5.28 -6.83
N GLY A 50 -2.11 -5.42 -7.69
CA GLY A 50 -3.30 -4.58 -7.64
C GLY A 50 -4.36 -4.97 -8.64
N ASN A 51 -5.61 -4.67 -8.31
CA ASN A 51 -6.79 -5.00 -9.12
C ASN A 51 -7.86 -3.90 -9.00
N PRO A 52 -8.74 -3.76 -10.02
CA PRO A 52 -9.92 -2.91 -9.92
C PRO A 52 -10.91 -3.54 -8.94
N VAL A 53 -11.52 -2.71 -8.07
CA VAL A 53 -12.33 -3.19 -6.94
C VAL A 53 -13.57 -2.35 -6.63
N GLY A 54 -13.97 -1.46 -7.55
CA GLY A 54 -15.15 -0.62 -7.33
C GLY A 54 -14.97 0.46 -6.26
N ILE A 55 -13.73 0.83 -5.93
CA ILE A 55 -13.39 1.82 -4.89
C ILE A 55 -13.96 3.23 -5.10
N LEU A 56 -14.48 3.55 -6.30
CA LEU A 56 -14.90 4.90 -6.68
C LEU A 56 -16.38 5.19 -6.38
N ASP A 57 -16.96 4.52 -5.38
CA ASP A 57 -18.39 4.62 -5.03
C ASP A 57 -18.67 5.62 -3.89
N GLY A 58 -17.63 6.27 -3.37
CA GLY A 58 -17.74 7.21 -2.25
C GLY A 58 -18.11 6.55 -0.92
N GLN A 59 -17.97 5.23 -0.79
CA GLN A 59 -18.17 4.49 0.46
C GLN A 59 -16.84 4.17 1.15
N TRP A 60 -16.94 3.76 2.42
CA TRP A 60 -15.80 3.31 3.20
C TRP A 60 -15.45 1.87 2.84
N HIS A 61 -14.17 1.64 2.55
CA HIS A 61 -13.61 0.32 2.26
C HIS A 61 -12.40 0.03 3.12
N HIS A 62 -12.22 -1.24 3.47
CA HIS A 62 -11.02 -1.72 4.14
C HIS A 62 -9.98 -2.18 3.12
N VAL A 63 -8.75 -1.68 3.22
CA VAL A 63 -7.64 -2.12 2.38
C VAL A 63 -6.49 -2.61 3.24
N LYS A 64 -5.93 -3.77 2.87
CA LYS A 64 -4.84 -4.39 3.61
C LYS A 64 -3.77 -4.97 2.69
N GLY A 65 -2.53 -4.56 2.93
CA GLY A 65 -1.34 -5.14 2.30
C GLY A 65 -0.53 -5.95 3.31
N VAL A 66 -0.17 -7.18 2.95
CA VAL A 66 0.61 -8.11 3.78
C VAL A 66 1.84 -8.53 2.99
N PHE A 67 3.01 -8.46 3.61
CA PHE A 67 4.25 -9.03 3.09
C PHE A 67 4.93 -9.81 4.21
N ASP A 68 5.22 -11.08 3.97
CA ASP A 68 5.80 -12.01 4.96
C ASP A 68 7.27 -12.37 4.69
N GLY A 69 7.89 -11.75 3.69
CA GLY A 69 9.26 -12.06 3.26
C GLY A 69 9.34 -13.12 2.16
N TYR A 70 8.21 -13.71 1.77
CA TYR A 70 8.11 -14.70 0.68
C TYR A 70 6.99 -14.36 -0.33
N GLU A 71 5.88 -13.81 0.15
CA GLU A 71 4.72 -13.46 -0.65
C GLU A 71 4.14 -12.10 -0.22
N MET A 72 3.71 -11.31 -1.22
CA MET A 72 2.86 -10.15 -1.01
C MET A 72 1.40 -10.48 -1.32
N ARG A 73 0.49 -10.02 -0.47
CA ARG A 73 -0.96 -10.23 -0.59
C ARG A 73 -1.69 -8.91 -0.37
N LEU A 74 -2.70 -8.66 -1.19
CA LEU A 74 -3.55 -7.48 -1.14
C LEU A 74 -5.01 -7.89 -0.95
N TYR A 75 -5.66 -7.27 0.02
CA TYR A 75 -7.06 -7.50 0.36
C TYR A 75 -7.86 -6.20 0.25
N PHE A 76 -9.11 -6.33 -0.18
CA PHE A 76 -10.11 -5.28 -0.23
C PHE A 76 -11.42 -5.82 0.36
N ASP A 77 -11.95 -5.12 1.36
CA ASP A 77 -13.13 -5.54 2.14
C ASP A 77 -13.04 -6.99 2.64
N GLY A 78 -11.84 -7.38 3.09
CA GLY A 78 -11.55 -8.73 3.60
C GLY A 78 -11.31 -9.80 2.53
N ALA A 79 -11.62 -9.55 1.26
CA ALA A 79 -11.37 -10.48 0.16
C ALA A 79 -9.93 -10.36 -0.37
N LEU A 80 -9.24 -11.48 -0.61
CA LEU A 80 -7.94 -11.49 -1.29
C LEU A 80 -8.15 -11.13 -2.76
N ILE A 81 -7.66 -9.96 -3.17
CA ILE A 81 -7.80 -9.50 -4.55
C ILE A 81 -6.52 -9.70 -5.36
N GLY A 82 -5.38 -10.01 -4.75
CA GLY A 82 -4.18 -10.34 -5.51
C GLY A 82 -3.01 -10.77 -4.63
N SER A 83 -2.13 -11.58 -5.22
CA SER A 83 -0.87 -11.96 -4.61
C SER A 83 0.27 -12.03 -5.62
N ASN A 84 1.51 -12.00 -5.12
CA ASN A 84 2.70 -12.31 -5.91
C ASN A 84 3.80 -12.87 -5.00
N ARG A 85 4.54 -13.86 -5.49
CA ARG A 85 5.69 -14.43 -4.79
C ARG A 85 6.90 -13.54 -4.98
N VAL A 86 7.37 -12.94 -3.90
CA VAL A 86 8.53 -12.04 -3.87
C VAL A 86 9.31 -12.40 -2.62
N SER A 87 10.50 -12.97 -2.78
CA SER A 87 11.30 -13.43 -1.66
C SER A 87 12.31 -12.38 -1.21
N GLY A 88 12.60 -12.39 0.08
CA GLY A 88 13.66 -11.60 0.69
C GLY A 88 13.16 -10.68 1.80
N PRO A 89 14.09 -10.21 2.65
CA PRO A 89 13.75 -9.26 3.69
C PRO A 89 13.23 -7.96 3.08
N MET A 90 12.20 -7.38 3.69
CA MET A 90 11.67 -6.08 3.26
C MET A 90 12.77 -5.02 3.33
N ARG A 91 12.88 -4.19 2.30
CA ARG A 91 13.87 -3.13 2.26
C ARG A 91 13.68 -2.16 3.41
N VAL A 92 14.71 -1.93 4.21
CA VAL A 92 14.67 -0.97 5.32
C VAL A 92 15.12 0.39 4.84
N LEU A 93 14.27 1.40 5.03
CA LEU A 93 14.61 2.80 4.79
C LEU A 93 14.54 3.58 6.10
N ASP A 94 15.55 4.39 6.35
CA ASP A 94 15.53 5.45 7.36
C ASP A 94 14.74 6.64 6.81
N ALA A 95 13.42 6.51 6.84
CA ALA A 95 12.46 7.44 6.28
C ALA A 95 11.17 7.43 7.10
N PRO A 96 10.42 8.54 7.16
CA PRO A 96 9.12 8.54 7.80
C PRO A 96 8.14 7.64 7.04
N ILE A 97 7.16 7.12 7.77
CA ILE A 97 5.94 6.60 7.17
C ILE A 97 5.02 7.79 6.95
N ILE A 98 4.49 7.93 5.75
CA ILE A 98 3.62 9.03 5.35
C ILE A 98 2.22 8.46 5.09
N ILE A 99 1.21 9.10 5.69
CA ILE A 99 -0.20 8.82 5.45
C ILE A 99 -0.74 9.91 4.51
N GLY A 100 -1.48 9.52 3.48
CA GLY A 100 -2.13 10.43 2.54
C GLY A 100 -1.20 11.11 1.52
N ASN A 101 0.07 10.71 1.43
CA ASN A 101 1.01 11.18 0.40
C ASN A 101 2.24 10.24 0.28
N SER A 102 3.20 10.62 -0.57
CA SER A 102 4.52 10.01 -0.70
C SER A 102 5.57 11.09 -0.90
N GLU A 103 6.71 10.97 -0.20
CA GLU A 103 7.85 11.88 -0.38
C GLU A 103 8.44 11.76 -1.79
N LYS A 104 8.57 10.53 -2.31
CA LYS A 104 9.11 10.27 -3.65
C LYS A 104 8.19 10.76 -4.76
N HIS A 105 6.89 10.49 -4.64
CA HIS A 105 5.95 10.71 -5.74
C HIS A 105 5.17 12.01 -5.65
N GLN A 106 5.02 12.58 -4.44
CA GLN A 106 4.25 13.80 -4.17
C GLN A 106 2.84 13.72 -4.77
N LYS A 107 2.20 12.57 -4.55
CA LYS A 107 0.86 12.23 -5.03
C LYS A 107 -0.08 12.15 -3.83
N PRO A 108 -0.65 13.29 -3.40
CA PRO A 108 -1.55 13.32 -2.27
C PRO A 108 -2.81 12.50 -2.56
N TRP A 109 -3.29 11.81 -1.53
CA TRP A 109 -4.59 11.13 -1.56
C TRP A 109 -5.73 12.15 -1.60
N LYS A 110 -6.71 11.93 -2.48
CA LYS A 110 -7.97 12.65 -2.52
C LYS A 110 -9.06 11.73 -1.98
N GLY A 111 -9.53 12.01 -0.78
CA GLY A 111 -10.51 11.19 -0.07
C GLY A 111 -10.23 11.18 1.42
N GLU A 112 -10.94 10.32 2.13
CA GLU A 112 -10.82 10.19 3.58
C GLU A 112 -10.01 8.92 3.92
N ILE A 113 -9.27 8.96 5.04
CA ILE A 113 -8.47 7.85 5.56
C ILE A 113 -8.75 7.75 7.06
N ASP A 114 -9.02 6.54 7.54
CA ASP A 114 -9.23 6.26 8.97
C ASP A 114 -8.65 4.88 9.36
N ASN A 115 -8.57 4.58 10.65
CA ASN A 115 -8.20 3.27 11.20
C ASN A 115 -6.89 2.67 10.63
N VAL A 116 -5.89 3.54 10.44
CA VAL A 116 -4.58 3.15 9.91
C VAL A 116 -3.83 2.28 10.93
N ARG A 117 -3.36 1.11 10.51
CA ARG A 117 -2.53 0.22 11.32
C ARG A 117 -1.36 -0.37 10.54
N ILE A 118 -0.21 -0.48 11.20
CA ILE A 118 0.99 -1.12 10.67
C ILE A 118 1.47 -2.11 11.71
N PHE A 119 1.62 -3.36 11.29
CA PHE A 119 1.99 -4.46 12.15
C PHE A 119 3.33 -5.03 11.71
N ASN A 120 4.17 -5.36 12.69
CA ASN A 120 5.28 -6.27 12.52
C ASN A 120 5.03 -7.49 13.41
N PRO A 121 4.57 -8.62 12.86
CA PRO A 121 4.22 -9.80 13.66
C PRO A 121 5.41 -10.48 14.35
N GLY A 122 6.66 -10.02 14.12
CA GLY A 122 7.89 -10.61 14.67
C GLY A 122 8.45 -9.97 15.95
N ARG A 123 7.70 -9.11 16.66
CA ARG A 123 8.11 -8.60 17.98
C ARG A 123 6.93 -8.63 18.96
N PHE A 124 6.95 -9.61 19.85
CA PHE A 124 6.31 -9.57 21.16
C PHE A 124 7.43 -9.58 22.21
#